data_AF-A0A2D4PM14-F1
#
_entry.id   AF-A0A2D4PM14-F1
#
_cell.length_a   1.000
_cell.length_b   1.000
_cell.length_c   1.000
_cell.angle_alpha   90.00
_cell.angle_beta   90.00
_cell.angle_gamma   90.00
#
_symmetry.space_group_name_H-M   'P 1'
#
loop_
_entity.id
_entity.type
_entity.pdbx_description
1 polymer ?
#
loop_
_entity_poly.entity_id
_entity_poly.type
_entity_poly.pdbx_seq_one_letter_code
_entity_poly.pdbx_strand_id
1 'polypeptide(L)'
;VLIQVPYQLGLSLTIVSYKDGYILTPLPWKTGRMPIYSSVTLSLFPQSQANIWLFDDTVLITGKLSEVKSQPSVQFPKYLIKLPVNHHITNVTAYLTVPQQFLKMEHFFYTTGILLNKSGFRSIELTPLAAICINIFSSGKELQVDGSIQITLPLLPTSAVKAGEPISAWTFDMKTGAWINRGLGMVKNMDDHLVWTYTAPTLGYWIAAPLSGTRDSTITTITKDISAYHTVFLTAILG
;
A
#
# COMPACT_ATOMS: atom_id res chain seq x y z
N VAL A 1 -0.80 15.86 18.54
CA VAL A 1 -2.24 16.06 18.21
C VAL A 1 -3.06 15.29 19.22
N LEU A 2 -4.10 15.89 19.80
CA LEU A 2 -5.04 15.17 20.66
C LEU A 2 -6.25 14.76 19.81
N ILE A 3 -6.63 13.48 19.87
CA ILE A 3 -7.78 12.96 19.12
C ILE A 3 -8.75 12.36 20.14
N GLN A 4 -10.00 12.79 20.08
CA GLN A 4 -11.08 12.16 20.83
C GLN A 4 -11.74 11.11 19.95
N VAL A 5 -11.80 9.88 20.44
CA VAL A 5 -12.39 8.75 19.72
C VAL A 5 -13.44 8.08 20.61
N PRO A 6 -14.57 7.65 20.05
CA PRO A 6 -15.55 6.87 20.80
C PRO A 6 -14.89 5.56 21.24
N TYR A 7 -15.07 5.19 22.51
CA TYR A 7 -14.57 3.94 23.05
C TYR A 7 -15.71 2.97 23.32
N GLN A 8 -15.59 1.78 22.74
CA GLN A 8 -16.41 0.61 23.08
C GLN A 8 -15.50 -0.62 23.07
N LEU A 9 -15.73 -1.55 23.99
CA LEU A 9 -14.95 -2.79 24.06
C LEU A 9 -15.03 -3.55 22.73
N GLY A 10 -13.88 -3.93 22.18
CA GLY A 10 -13.80 -4.65 20.90
C GLY A 10 -13.98 -3.78 19.65
N LEU A 11 -14.25 -2.47 19.80
CA LEU A 11 -14.25 -1.53 18.69
C LEU A 11 -12.87 -1.52 18.03
N SER A 12 -12.87 -1.60 16.69
CA SER A 12 -11.66 -1.46 15.87
C SER A 12 -11.68 -0.10 15.22
N LEU A 13 -10.59 0.63 15.34
CA LEU A 13 -10.38 1.96 14.80
C LEU A 13 -9.13 1.94 13.93
N THR A 14 -9.05 2.79 12.92
CA THR A 14 -7.82 2.99 12.15
C THR A 14 -7.41 4.44 12.28
N ILE A 15 -6.20 4.67 12.79
CA ILE A 15 -5.59 6.00 12.80
C ILE A 15 -4.77 6.11 11.53
N VAL A 16 -5.01 7.14 10.73
CA VAL A 16 -4.29 7.36 9.47
C VAL A 16 -3.47 8.63 9.58
N SER A 17 -2.18 8.55 9.27
CA SER A 17 -1.35 9.74 9.08
C SER A 17 -1.31 10.11 7.59
N TYR A 18 -1.56 11.38 7.31
CA TYR A 18 -1.53 11.96 5.97
C TYR A 18 -0.85 13.33 6.01
N LYS A 19 0.09 13.55 5.09
CA LYS A 19 0.79 14.82 4.90
C LYS A 19 1.26 14.90 3.45
N ASP A 20 1.11 16.06 2.83
CA ASP A 20 1.59 16.30 1.47
C ASP A 20 3.08 15.94 1.32
N GLY A 21 3.40 15.19 0.26
CA GLY A 21 4.74 14.68 0.00
C GLY A 21 5.12 13.43 0.81
N TYR A 22 4.20 12.86 1.59
CA TYR A 22 4.40 11.60 2.33
C TYR A 22 3.32 10.58 1.93
N ILE A 23 3.66 9.30 2.00
CA ILE A 23 2.67 8.23 1.82
C ILE A 23 1.74 8.18 3.02
N LEU A 24 0.51 7.76 2.75
CA LEU A 24 -0.48 7.45 3.78
C LEU A 24 -0.03 6.22 4.59
N THR A 25 0.01 6.35 5.92
CA THR A 25 0.32 5.22 6.80
C THR A 25 -0.89 4.92 7.70
N PRO A 26 -1.60 3.81 7.46
CA PRO A 26 -2.69 3.40 8.33
C PRO A 26 -2.16 2.59 9.52
N LEU A 27 -2.73 2.84 10.69
CA LEU A 27 -2.47 2.11 11.91
C LEU A 27 -3.79 1.55 12.46
N PRO A 28 -4.04 0.24 12.29
CA PRO A 28 -5.18 -0.40 12.93
C PRO A 28 -4.97 -0.43 14.44
N TRP A 29 -5.99 -0.03 15.19
CA TRP A 29 -6.03 -0.06 16.64
C TRP A 29 -7.27 -0.82 17.09
N LYS A 30 -7.05 -1.85 17.89
CA LYS A 30 -8.10 -2.62 18.55
C LYS A 30 -7.71 -2.81 20.00
N THR A 31 -8.67 -2.61 20.90
CA THR A 31 -8.42 -2.76 22.33
C THR A 31 -9.37 -3.75 22.97
N GLY A 32 -8.79 -4.66 23.75
CA GLY A 32 -9.52 -5.63 24.56
C GLY A 32 -9.88 -5.13 25.96
N ARG A 33 -9.43 -3.93 26.38
CA ARG A 33 -9.69 -3.32 27.70
C ARG A 33 -9.64 -1.79 27.63
N MET A 34 -10.19 -1.10 28.63
CA MET A 34 -10.16 0.37 28.66
C MET A 34 -8.75 0.86 28.98
N PRO A 35 -8.11 1.65 28.10
CA PRO A 35 -6.78 2.18 28.39
C PRO A 35 -6.88 3.32 29.41
N ILE A 36 -5.97 3.34 30.39
CA ILE A 36 -5.84 4.44 31.36
C ILE A 36 -5.18 5.67 30.69
N TYR A 37 -4.31 5.41 29.73
CA TYR A 37 -3.64 6.39 28.88
C TYR A 37 -3.34 5.75 27.53
N SER A 38 -3.39 6.52 26.45
CA SER A 38 -3.03 6.06 25.11
C SER A 38 -2.26 7.14 24.39
N SER A 39 -1.08 6.79 23.89
CA SER A 39 -0.26 7.61 23.02
C SER A 39 0.24 6.74 21.88
N VAL A 40 0.37 7.33 20.71
CA VAL A 40 0.80 6.63 19.50
C VAL A 40 1.75 7.49 18.71
N THR A 41 2.80 6.87 18.20
CA THR A 41 3.77 7.50 17.31
C THR A 41 3.63 6.87 15.94
N LEU A 42 3.37 7.71 14.93
CA LEU A 42 3.26 7.28 13.54
C LEU A 42 4.41 7.86 12.73
N SER A 43 5.14 6.99 12.06
CA SER A 43 6.18 7.39 11.10
C SER A 43 5.53 7.87 9.80
N LEU A 44 6.04 8.98 9.27
CA LEU A 44 5.71 9.47 7.93
C LEU A 44 6.83 9.10 6.98
N PHE A 45 6.49 8.39 5.90
CA PHE A 45 7.49 8.02 4.88
C PHE A 45 7.35 8.95 3.67
N PRO A 46 8.41 9.65 3.26
CA PRO A 46 8.34 10.57 2.14
C PRO A 46 8.03 9.82 0.85
N GLN A 47 7.33 10.48 -0.07
CA GLN A 47 7.14 9.98 -1.42
C GLN A 47 8.45 10.02 -2.21
N SER A 48 8.72 8.97 -2.96
CA SER A 48 9.85 8.92 -3.88
C SER A 48 9.45 9.48 -5.23
N GLN A 49 10.13 10.53 -5.68
CA GLN A 49 9.97 11.01 -7.05
C GLN A 49 10.36 9.90 -8.04
N ALA A 50 9.56 9.73 -9.07
CA ALA A 50 9.74 8.71 -10.10
C ALA A 50 10.22 9.32 -11.42
N ASN A 51 10.75 8.46 -12.29
CA ASN A 51 10.94 8.81 -13.69
C ASN A 51 9.61 8.67 -14.41
N ILE A 52 9.27 9.63 -15.26
CA ILE A 52 8.08 9.57 -16.12
C ILE A 52 8.50 9.76 -17.58
N TRP A 53 8.07 8.82 -18.41
CA TRP A 53 8.25 8.86 -19.86
C TRP A 53 6.88 9.03 -20.52
N LEU A 54 6.78 10.07 -21.33
CA LEU A 54 5.57 10.42 -22.06
C LEU A 54 5.78 10.07 -23.53
N PHE A 55 5.46 8.84 -23.91
CA PHE A 55 5.46 8.43 -25.32
C PHE A 55 4.25 9.02 -26.06
N ASP A 56 4.06 8.62 -27.32
CA ASP A 56 2.98 9.14 -28.15
C ASP A 56 1.60 8.77 -27.59
N ASP A 57 1.39 7.49 -27.28
CA ASP A 57 0.11 6.95 -26.79
C ASP A 57 0.16 6.48 -25.33
N THR A 58 1.36 6.35 -24.76
CA THR A 58 1.61 5.63 -23.52
C THR A 58 2.41 6.45 -22.53
N VAL A 59 2.10 6.29 -21.26
CA VAL A 59 2.88 6.80 -20.14
C VAL A 59 3.54 5.64 -19.43
N LEU A 60 4.83 5.75 -19.15
CA LEU A 60 5.59 4.81 -18.34
C LEU A 60 6.18 5.55 -17.14
N ILE A 61 5.87 5.08 -15.94
CA ILE A 61 6.42 5.58 -14.69
C ILE A 61 7.31 4.48 -14.11
N THR A 62 8.54 4.81 -13.73
CA THR A 62 9.46 3.86 -13.09
C THR A 62 10.09 4.43 -11.82
N GLY A 63 10.50 3.54 -10.90
CA GLY A 63 11.28 3.95 -9.73
C GLY A 63 12.60 4.63 -10.13
N LYS A 64 13.10 5.53 -9.27
CA LYS A 64 14.31 6.33 -9.55
C LYS A 64 15.63 5.54 -9.48
N LEU A 65 15.63 4.40 -8.80
CA LEU A 65 16.82 3.58 -8.56
C LEU A 65 17.11 2.67 -9.76
N SER A 66 18.17 3.00 -10.49
CA SER A 66 18.59 2.27 -11.70
C SER A 66 19.27 0.92 -11.44
N GLU A 67 19.75 0.68 -10.22
CA GLU A 67 20.68 -0.42 -9.90
C GLU A 67 20.00 -1.73 -9.46
N VAL A 68 18.66 -1.73 -9.32
CA VAL A 68 17.92 -2.95 -8.98
C VAL A 68 17.56 -3.69 -10.27
N LYS A 69 17.94 -4.98 -10.34
CA LYS A 69 17.71 -5.85 -11.52
C LYS A 69 16.25 -5.88 -11.99
N SER A 70 15.29 -5.59 -11.11
CA SER A 70 13.89 -5.37 -11.46
C SER A 70 13.40 -4.06 -10.84
N GLN A 71 13.01 -3.11 -11.69
CA GLN A 71 12.44 -1.84 -11.25
C GLN A 71 10.92 -1.92 -11.18
N PRO A 72 10.29 -1.31 -10.17
CA PRO A 72 8.84 -1.14 -10.17
C PRO A 72 8.44 -0.18 -11.31
N SER A 73 7.37 -0.52 -12.01
CA SER A 73 6.85 0.28 -13.11
C SER A 73 5.34 0.31 -13.16
N VAL A 74 4.81 1.40 -13.71
CA VAL A 74 3.39 1.56 -14.02
C VAL A 74 3.25 2.09 -15.44
N GLN A 75 2.36 1.48 -16.21
CA GLN A 75 2.10 1.86 -17.59
C GLN A 75 0.61 2.05 -17.85
N PHE A 76 0.25 3.09 -18.59
CA PHE A 76 -1.13 3.34 -19.00
C PHE A 76 -1.22 4.27 -20.23
N PRO A 77 -2.33 4.27 -20.98
CA PRO A 77 -2.50 5.19 -22.09
C PRO A 77 -2.52 6.66 -21.66
N LYS A 78 -1.80 7.51 -22.40
CA LYS A 78 -1.62 8.93 -22.12
C LYS A 78 -2.94 9.72 -22.08
N TYR A 79 -3.91 9.33 -22.91
CA TYR A 79 -5.22 9.98 -22.96
C TYR A 79 -6.03 9.84 -21.67
N LEU A 80 -5.64 8.92 -20.76
CA LEU A 80 -6.30 8.76 -19.46
C LEU A 80 -5.92 9.87 -18.45
N ILE A 81 -4.89 10.67 -18.72
CA ILE A 81 -4.51 11.80 -17.86
C ILE A 81 -5.47 12.96 -18.11
N LYS A 82 -6.28 13.30 -17.10
CA LYS A 82 -7.12 14.49 -17.13
C LYS A 82 -6.33 15.73 -16.71
N LEU A 83 -5.84 16.48 -17.70
CA LEU A 83 -5.19 17.76 -17.48
C LEU A 83 -6.22 18.89 -17.32
N PRO A 84 -6.03 19.80 -16.36
CA PRO A 84 -6.73 21.09 -16.35
C PRO A 84 -6.44 21.90 -17.62
N VAL A 85 -7.39 22.76 -18.02
CA VAL A 85 -7.35 23.55 -19.29
C VAL A 85 -6.03 24.32 -19.50
N ASN A 86 -5.37 24.75 -18.42
CA ASN A 86 -4.16 25.57 -18.47
C ASN A 86 -2.87 24.81 -18.14
N HIS A 87 -2.91 23.48 -18.08
CA HIS A 87 -1.76 22.64 -17.73
C HIS A 87 -1.24 21.88 -18.95
N HIS A 88 0.08 21.88 -19.13
CA HIS A 88 0.75 21.11 -20.17
C HIS A 88 1.24 19.77 -19.63
N ILE A 89 1.13 18.72 -20.46
CA ILE A 89 1.55 17.35 -20.11
C ILE A 89 3.05 17.27 -19.74
N THR A 90 3.88 18.16 -20.29
CA THR A 90 5.32 18.24 -20.02
C THR A 90 5.64 18.66 -18.59
N ASN A 91 4.67 19.27 -17.89
CA ASN A 91 4.83 19.72 -16.50
C ASN A 91 4.31 18.68 -15.51
N VAL A 92 4.02 17.46 -15.97
CA VAL A 92 3.59 16.36 -15.11
C VAL A 92 4.79 15.77 -14.41
N THR A 93 4.73 15.69 -13.09
CA THR A 93 5.68 14.97 -12.26
C THR A 93 5.04 13.70 -11.74
N ALA A 94 5.83 12.64 -11.62
CA ALA A 94 5.38 11.36 -11.08
C ALA A 94 6.09 11.04 -9.77
N TYR A 95 5.37 10.34 -8.91
CA TYR A 95 5.89 9.75 -7.68
C TYR A 95 5.51 8.28 -7.67
N LEU A 96 6.48 7.44 -7.35
CA LEU A 96 6.34 5.99 -7.24
C LEU A 96 7.16 5.56 -6.04
N THR A 97 6.46 5.23 -4.97
CA THR A 97 7.06 4.82 -3.70
C THR A 97 6.80 3.34 -3.48
N VAL A 98 7.85 2.57 -3.21
CA VAL A 98 7.77 1.16 -2.78
C VAL A 98 8.13 1.11 -1.29
N PRO A 99 7.16 1.06 -0.37
CA PRO A 99 7.39 1.18 1.07
C PRO A 99 8.36 0.13 1.64
N GLN A 100 8.43 -1.06 1.04
CA GLN A 100 9.39 -2.10 1.43
C GLN A 100 10.85 -1.64 1.41
N GLN A 101 11.19 -0.61 0.64
CA GLN A 101 12.55 -0.06 0.57
C GLN A 101 12.93 0.75 1.82
N PHE A 102 11.95 1.31 2.54
CA PHE A 102 12.17 2.14 3.73
C PHE A 102 12.01 1.37 5.03
N LEU A 103 11.22 0.29 4.98
CA LEU A 103 10.86 -0.49 6.15
C LEU A 103 11.76 -1.72 6.22
N LYS A 104 12.51 -1.86 7.32
CA LYS A 104 13.02 -3.20 7.69
C LYS A 104 11.79 -4.11 7.78
N MET A 105 11.90 -5.29 7.14
CA MET A 105 10.86 -6.29 6.84
C MET A 105 9.62 -6.22 7.74
N GLU A 106 9.79 -6.15 9.07
CA GLU A 106 8.75 -6.40 10.07
C GLU A 106 7.60 -5.37 10.21
N HIS A 107 7.71 -4.13 9.71
CA HIS A 107 6.67 -3.10 9.95
C HIS A 107 5.52 -3.08 8.93
N PHE A 108 5.68 -3.67 7.75
CA PHE A 108 4.64 -3.65 6.71
C PHE A 108 3.64 -4.81 6.83
N PHE A 109 3.98 -5.83 7.60
CA PHE A 109 3.34 -7.15 7.49
C PHE A 109 2.00 -7.31 8.20
N TYR A 110 1.50 -6.26 8.85
CA TYR A 110 0.29 -6.35 9.67
C TYR A 110 -0.64 -5.18 9.42
N THR A 111 -1.53 -5.36 8.44
CA THR A 111 -2.62 -4.42 8.17
C THR A 111 -3.94 -5.17 8.03
N THR A 112 -5.05 -4.45 8.04
CA THR A 112 -6.38 -5.04 8.05
C THR A 112 -7.10 -4.80 6.74
N GLY A 113 -7.51 -5.89 6.11
CA GLY A 113 -8.36 -5.91 4.93
C GLY A 113 -9.82 -6.16 5.28
N ILE A 114 -10.72 -5.72 4.41
CA ILE A 114 -12.14 -6.03 4.45
C ILE A 114 -12.51 -6.84 3.21
N LEU A 115 -13.09 -8.01 3.43
CA LEU A 115 -13.81 -8.75 2.40
C LEU A 115 -15.32 -8.47 2.52
N LEU A 116 -15.92 -8.08 1.41
CA LEU A 116 -17.38 -8.08 1.26
C LEU A 116 -17.85 -9.49 0.94
N ASN A 117 -18.83 -10.00 1.68
CA ASN A 117 -19.56 -11.20 1.36
C ASN A 117 -21.07 -10.96 1.48
N LYS A 118 -21.89 -11.91 0.98
CA LYS A 118 -23.36 -11.81 1.02
C LYS A 118 -23.93 -11.67 2.45
N SER A 119 -23.18 -12.11 3.45
CA SER A 119 -23.54 -12.07 4.88
C SER A 119 -23.03 -10.85 5.64
N GLY A 120 -22.35 -9.91 4.96
CA GLY A 120 -21.77 -8.71 5.57
C GLY A 120 -20.29 -8.51 5.24
N PHE A 121 -19.57 -7.89 6.15
CA PHE A 121 -18.14 -7.57 5.98
C PHE A 121 -17.32 -8.42 6.94
N ARG A 122 -16.27 -9.05 6.43
CA ARG A 122 -15.29 -9.79 7.25
C ARG A 122 -13.96 -9.06 7.23
N SER A 123 -13.49 -8.69 8.41
CA SER A 123 -12.13 -8.18 8.61
C SER A 123 -11.13 -9.33 8.56
N ILE A 124 -10.01 -9.16 7.86
CA ILE A 124 -8.92 -10.12 7.74
C ILE A 124 -7.58 -9.43 7.98
N GLU A 125 -6.67 -10.13 8.62
CA GLU A 125 -5.28 -9.71 8.72
C GLU A 125 -4.56 -10.00 7.40
N LEU A 126 -3.89 -8.98 6.87
CA LEU A 126 -3.12 -9.04 5.63
C LEU A 126 -1.63 -9.01 5.94
N THR A 127 -0.90 -9.90 5.28
CA THR A 127 0.57 -9.92 5.25
C THR A 127 1.01 -9.60 3.82
N PRO A 128 1.22 -8.32 3.49
CA PRO A 128 1.53 -7.94 2.12
C PRO A 128 2.94 -8.38 1.73
N LEU A 129 3.06 -8.86 0.50
CA LEU A 129 4.32 -9.29 -0.10
C LEU A 129 4.99 -8.16 -0.89
N ALA A 130 4.20 -7.22 -1.39
CA ALA A 130 4.67 -6.03 -2.06
C ALA A 130 3.63 -4.89 -1.96
N ALA A 131 4.10 -3.65 -2.10
CA ALA A 131 3.29 -2.45 -2.00
C ALA A 131 3.84 -1.34 -2.88
N ILE A 132 2.93 -0.51 -3.38
CA ILE A 132 3.28 0.58 -4.27
C ILE A 132 2.28 1.72 -4.11
N CYS A 133 2.78 2.94 -3.94
CA CYS A 133 2.00 4.15 -3.95
C CYS A 133 2.41 4.99 -5.16
N ILE A 134 1.47 5.27 -6.06
CA ILE A 134 1.71 6.02 -7.29
C ILE A 134 0.79 7.22 -7.34
N ASN A 135 1.38 8.39 -7.58
CA ASN A 135 0.66 9.64 -7.77
C ASN A 135 1.33 10.42 -8.90
N ILE A 136 0.54 11.20 -9.63
CA ILE A 136 1.05 12.16 -10.60
C ILE A 136 0.52 13.54 -10.25
N PHE A 137 1.33 14.57 -10.49
CA PHE A 137 1.01 15.95 -10.17
C PHE A 137 1.26 16.85 -11.36
N SER A 138 0.54 17.96 -11.41
CA SER A 138 0.83 19.06 -12.33
C SER A 138 0.66 20.36 -11.58
N SER A 139 1.72 21.17 -11.57
CA SER A 139 1.79 22.43 -10.80
C SER A 139 1.41 22.26 -9.32
N GLY A 140 1.85 21.16 -8.70
CA GLY A 140 1.58 20.85 -7.28
C GLY A 140 0.19 20.27 -6.99
N LYS A 141 -0.70 20.17 -7.99
CA LYS A 141 -2.02 19.54 -7.83
C LYS A 141 -1.99 18.09 -8.32
N GLU A 142 -2.49 17.18 -7.50
CA GLU A 142 -2.62 15.76 -7.87
C GLU A 142 -3.60 15.61 -9.05
N LEU A 143 -3.19 14.83 -10.06
CA LEU A 143 -4.02 14.50 -11.21
C LEU A 143 -4.60 13.10 -11.07
N GLN A 144 -5.83 12.94 -11.55
CA GLN A 144 -6.51 11.65 -11.64
C GLN A 144 -6.28 11.02 -13.01
N VAL A 145 -6.21 9.69 -13.03
CA VAL A 145 -6.15 8.88 -14.25
C VAL A 145 -7.45 8.13 -14.39
N ASP A 146 -8.09 8.31 -15.54
CA ASP A 146 -9.47 7.90 -15.81
C ASP A 146 -9.53 6.55 -16.51
N GLY A 147 -8.94 5.52 -15.92
CA GLY A 147 -8.96 4.18 -16.48
C GLY A 147 -7.89 3.27 -15.91
N SER A 148 -7.83 2.08 -16.50
CA SER A 148 -6.95 1.02 -16.02
C SER A 148 -5.48 1.33 -16.23
N ILE A 149 -4.68 1.08 -15.19
CA ILE A 149 -3.23 1.15 -15.19
C ILE A 149 -2.64 -0.24 -15.00
N GLN A 150 -1.54 -0.53 -15.69
CA GLN A 150 -0.78 -1.76 -15.50
C GLN A 150 0.33 -1.51 -14.49
N ILE A 151 0.28 -2.21 -13.36
CA ILE A 151 1.30 -2.18 -12.32
C ILE A 151 2.19 -3.41 -12.50
N THR A 152 3.51 -3.21 -12.49
CA THR A 152 4.52 -4.27 -12.40
C THR A 152 5.41 -3.98 -11.21
N LEU A 153 5.39 -4.85 -10.22
CA LEU A 153 6.05 -4.63 -8.93
C LEU A 153 6.94 -5.82 -8.58
N PRO A 154 8.26 -5.63 -8.41
CA PRO A 154 9.15 -6.67 -7.92
C PRO A 154 8.67 -7.25 -6.60
N LEU A 155 8.69 -8.57 -6.49
CA LEU A 155 8.46 -9.28 -5.25
C LEU A 155 9.80 -9.55 -4.57
N LEU A 156 9.82 -9.46 -3.23
CA LEU A 156 10.97 -9.91 -2.46
C LEU A 156 11.16 -11.42 -2.66
N PRO A 157 12.41 -11.92 -2.74
CA PRO A 157 12.67 -13.36 -2.77
C PRO A 157 12.10 -14.01 -1.52
N THR A 158 10.97 -14.68 -1.66
CA THR A 158 10.34 -15.45 -0.57
C THR A 158 10.03 -16.84 -1.11
N SER A 159 10.22 -17.87 -0.27
CA SER A 159 9.85 -19.25 -0.62
C SER A 159 8.34 -19.45 -0.74
N ALA A 160 7.55 -18.42 -0.42
CA ALA A 160 6.10 -18.49 -0.32
C ALA A 160 5.38 -18.38 -1.67
N VAL A 161 6.02 -17.89 -2.73
CA VAL A 161 5.31 -17.55 -3.98
C VAL A 161 6.01 -18.12 -5.20
N LYS A 162 5.23 -18.62 -6.16
CA LYS A 162 5.73 -19.12 -7.44
C LYS A 162 5.15 -18.34 -8.62
N ALA A 163 5.85 -18.36 -9.76
CA ALA A 163 5.31 -17.82 -11.01
C ALA A 163 4.01 -18.54 -11.40
N GLY A 164 3.04 -17.79 -11.93
CA GLY A 164 1.70 -18.27 -12.24
C GLY A 164 0.72 -18.24 -11.07
N GLU A 165 1.16 -17.93 -9.86
CA GLU A 165 0.28 -17.83 -8.69
C GLU A 165 -0.51 -16.51 -8.69
N PRO A 166 -1.84 -16.54 -8.48
CA PRO A 166 -2.63 -15.32 -8.31
C PRO A 166 -2.47 -14.78 -6.88
N ILE A 167 -2.27 -13.46 -6.75
CA ILE A 167 -2.21 -12.76 -5.46
C ILE A 167 -3.23 -11.64 -5.45
N SER A 168 -4.02 -11.55 -4.38
CA SER A 168 -5.03 -10.51 -4.20
C SER A 168 -4.43 -9.11 -4.18
N ALA A 169 -5.06 -8.22 -4.94
CA ALA A 169 -4.79 -6.80 -5.01
C ALA A 169 -5.70 -6.04 -4.04
N TRP A 170 -5.13 -5.18 -3.23
CA TRP A 170 -5.88 -4.36 -2.28
C TRP A 170 -5.53 -2.89 -2.41
N THR A 171 -6.52 -2.03 -2.20
CA THR A 171 -6.33 -0.58 -2.12
C THR A 171 -6.88 -0.03 -0.81
N PHE A 172 -6.24 0.99 -0.27
CA PHE A 172 -6.70 1.59 0.98
C PHE A 172 -7.86 2.55 0.72
N ASP A 173 -9.00 2.27 1.33
CA ASP A 173 -10.16 3.16 1.26
C ASP A 173 -10.22 4.07 2.49
N MET A 174 -10.02 5.36 2.27
CA MET A 174 -10.04 6.37 3.34
C MET A 174 -11.40 6.49 4.03
N LYS A 175 -12.50 6.14 3.35
CA LYS A 175 -13.84 6.22 3.94
C LYS A 175 -14.08 5.14 5.00
N THR A 176 -13.62 3.93 4.73
CA THR A 176 -13.72 2.80 5.66
C THR A 176 -12.52 2.65 6.58
N GLY A 177 -11.38 3.27 6.25
CA GLY A 177 -10.14 3.16 7.01
C GLY A 177 -9.50 1.77 6.91
N ALA A 178 -9.74 1.04 5.82
CA ALA A 178 -9.26 -0.33 5.66
C ALA A 178 -8.87 -0.65 4.21
N TRP A 179 -8.17 -1.77 4.02
CA TRP A 179 -7.80 -2.26 2.70
C TRP A 179 -8.96 -3.03 2.07
N ILE A 180 -9.36 -2.64 0.86
CA ILE A 180 -10.44 -3.27 0.11
C ILE A 180 -9.86 -4.12 -1.00
N ASN A 181 -10.31 -5.38 -1.08
CA ASN A 181 -9.94 -6.27 -2.18
C ASN A 181 -10.54 -5.77 -3.51
N ARG A 182 -9.74 -5.69 -4.56
CA ARG A 182 -10.16 -5.23 -5.90
C ARG A 182 -9.85 -6.23 -7.01
N GLY A 183 -9.52 -7.47 -6.67
CA GLY A 183 -9.27 -8.54 -7.63
C GLY A 183 -7.92 -9.24 -7.41
N LEU A 184 -7.44 -9.90 -8.46
CA LEU A 184 -6.24 -10.73 -8.44
C LEU A 184 -5.23 -10.19 -9.44
N GLY A 185 -4.00 -9.98 -9.00
CA GLY A 185 -2.84 -9.84 -9.87
C GLY A 185 -2.12 -11.18 -10.04
N MET A 186 -1.24 -11.27 -11.02
CA MET A 186 -0.52 -12.49 -11.37
C MET A 186 0.97 -12.34 -11.10
N VAL A 187 1.56 -13.37 -10.51
CA VAL A 187 3.00 -13.48 -10.37
C VAL A 187 3.59 -13.98 -11.69
N LYS A 188 4.59 -13.27 -12.20
CA LYS A 188 5.33 -13.62 -13.42
C LYS A 188 6.81 -13.72 -13.12
N ASN A 189 7.52 -14.54 -13.87
CA ASN A 189 8.97 -14.50 -13.91
C ASN A 189 9.40 -13.50 -15.00
N MET A 190 10.18 -12.50 -14.64
CA MET A 190 10.73 -11.49 -15.53
C MET A 190 12.23 -11.35 -15.21
N ASP A 191 13.08 -11.67 -16.18
CA ASP A 191 14.54 -11.60 -16.04
C ASP A 191 15.09 -12.32 -14.79
N ASP A 192 14.59 -13.54 -14.53
CA ASP A 192 14.95 -14.38 -13.37
C ASP A 192 14.52 -13.81 -11.99
N HIS A 193 13.55 -12.89 -11.99
CA HIS A 193 12.95 -12.35 -10.77
C HIS A 193 11.43 -12.48 -10.82
N LEU A 194 10.82 -12.69 -9.65
CA LEU A 194 9.36 -12.69 -9.54
C LEU A 194 8.85 -11.24 -9.48
N VAL A 195 7.90 -10.94 -10.35
CA VAL A 195 7.16 -9.67 -10.35
C VAL A 195 5.67 -9.95 -10.19
N TRP A 196 4.99 -9.10 -9.45
CA TRP A 196 3.54 -9.09 -9.39
C TRP A 196 3.01 -8.08 -10.41
N THR A 197 2.09 -8.54 -11.25
CA THR A 197 1.45 -7.73 -12.28
C THR A 197 -0.03 -7.60 -12.01
N TYR A 198 -0.57 -6.38 -12.06
CA TYR A 198 -1.99 -6.13 -11.80
C TYR A 198 -2.52 -4.94 -12.59
N THR A 199 -3.73 -5.10 -13.12
CA THR A 199 -4.46 -4.02 -13.78
C THR A 199 -5.33 -3.29 -12.76
N ALA A 200 -4.83 -2.19 -12.22
CA ALA A 200 -5.56 -1.38 -11.24
C ALA A 200 -6.51 -0.39 -11.95
N PRO A 201 -7.69 -0.09 -11.38
CA PRO A 201 -8.64 0.86 -11.97
C PRO A 201 -8.23 2.32 -11.83
N THR A 202 -7.31 2.64 -10.90
CA THR A 202 -6.87 4.01 -10.60
C THR A 202 -5.42 4.01 -10.12
N LEU A 203 -4.79 5.17 -10.20
CA LEU A 203 -3.58 5.47 -9.40
C LEU A 203 -3.91 5.44 -7.89
N GLY A 204 -2.88 5.49 -7.07
CA GLY A 204 -2.99 5.50 -5.62
C GLY A 204 -2.17 4.40 -4.95
N TYR A 205 -2.63 3.95 -3.79
CA TYR A 205 -1.93 3.01 -2.94
C TYR A 205 -2.47 1.59 -3.13
N TRP A 206 -1.59 0.68 -3.53
CA TRP A 206 -1.87 -0.72 -3.82
C TRP A 206 -0.94 -1.66 -3.06
N ILE A 207 -1.48 -2.79 -2.61
CA ILE A 207 -0.71 -3.89 -2.03
C ILE A 207 -1.07 -5.23 -2.68
N ALA A 208 -0.06 -6.09 -2.79
CA ALA A 208 -0.22 -7.49 -3.14
C ALA A 208 -0.15 -8.30 -1.84
N ALA A 209 -1.26 -8.87 -1.39
CA ALA A 209 -1.32 -9.64 -0.15
C ALA A 209 -2.19 -10.90 -0.35
N PRO A 210 -1.66 -12.11 -0.08
CA PRO A 210 -2.45 -13.33 -0.18
C PRO A 210 -3.56 -13.36 0.87
N LEU A 211 -4.64 -14.08 0.57
CA LEU A 211 -5.69 -14.35 1.56
C LEU A 211 -5.17 -15.40 2.56
N SER A 212 -5.21 -15.04 3.84
CA SER A 212 -4.91 -15.93 4.97
C SER A 212 -5.99 -17.02 5.04
N GLY A 213 -5.81 -18.11 4.28
CA GLY A 213 -6.77 -19.22 4.23
C GLY A 213 -6.60 -20.26 3.11
N THR A 214 -5.66 -20.08 2.17
CA THR A 214 -5.49 -21.01 1.02
C THR A 214 -4.31 -21.98 1.16
N ARG A 215 -3.57 -21.93 2.28
CA ARG A 215 -2.57 -22.93 2.62
C ARG A 215 -3.04 -23.67 3.85
N ASP A 216 -3.35 -24.95 3.69
CA ASP A 216 -3.25 -25.93 4.76
C ASP A 216 -1.81 -25.90 5.29
N SER A 217 -1.56 -25.07 6.30
CA SER A 217 -0.36 -25.18 7.11
C SER A 217 -0.77 -25.01 8.56
N THR A 218 -0.79 -26.15 9.23
CA THR A 218 -0.71 -26.39 10.65
C THR A 218 0.46 -25.61 11.25
N ILE A 219 0.31 -24.30 11.40
CA ILE A 219 1.23 -23.44 12.14
C ILE A 219 0.35 -22.62 13.06
N THR A 220 0.31 -23.08 14.30
CA THR A 220 0.00 -22.31 15.51
C THR A 220 -0.48 -20.89 15.23
N THR A 221 -1.81 -20.73 15.25
CA THR A 221 -2.48 -19.45 15.53
C THR A 221 -2.01 -18.95 16.89
N ILE A 222 -0.83 -18.35 16.92
CA ILE A 222 -0.55 -17.26 17.84
C ILE A 222 -1.28 -16.10 17.18
N THR A 223 -2.54 -15.89 17.56
CA THR A 223 -3.20 -14.61 17.41
C THR A 223 -2.33 -13.59 18.15
N LYS A 224 -1.31 -13.06 17.47
CA LYS A 224 -0.50 -11.98 18.00
C LYS A 224 -1.41 -10.78 18.04
N ASP A 225 -1.88 -10.48 19.24
CA ASP A 225 -2.77 -9.37 19.50
C ASP A 225 -2.11 -8.09 18.96
N ILE A 226 -2.83 -7.31 18.16
CA ILE A 226 -2.33 -6.08 17.52
C ILE A 226 -1.76 -5.13 18.59
N SER A 227 -2.23 -5.26 19.83
CA SER A 227 -1.73 -4.60 21.04
C SER A 227 -0.26 -4.92 21.39
N ALA A 228 0.24 -6.12 21.08
CA ALA A 228 1.59 -6.55 21.42
C ALA A 228 2.67 -5.90 20.54
N TYR A 229 2.33 -5.48 19.32
CA TYR A 229 3.26 -4.82 18.39
C TYR A 229 3.52 -3.35 18.73
N HIS A 230 2.71 -2.75 19.59
CA HIS A 230 2.86 -1.35 20.02
C HIS A 230 3.39 -1.23 21.46
N THR A 231 3.79 -2.34 22.06
CA THR A 231 4.54 -2.29 23.31
C THR A 231 6.03 -2.29 22.96
N VAL A 232 6.73 -1.22 23.39
CA VAL A 232 8.19 -1.00 23.41
C VAL A 232 8.82 -0.22 22.21
N PHE A 233 8.92 1.11 22.36
CA PHE A 233 10.19 1.78 22.71
C PHE A 233 9.91 3.22 23.15
N LEU A 234 10.13 3.49 24.44
CA LEU A 234 10.16 4.83 25.02
C LEU A 234 11.63 5.24 25.06
N THR A 235 12.18 5.73 23.94
CA THR A 235 13.52 6.32 23.96
C THR A 235 13.37 7.78 24.36
N ALA A 236 13.85 8.12 25.55
CA ALA A 236 14.01 9.50 25.98
C ALA A 236 14.93 10.23 24.99
N ILE A 237 14.42 11.27 24.34
CA ILE A 237 15.29 12.27 23.69
C ILE A 237 15.68 13.25 24.80
N LEU A 238 16.89 13.07 25.33
CA LEU A 238 17.63 14.07 26.07
C LEU A 238 18.60 14.73 25.09
N GLY A 239 18.50 16.06 24.95
CA GLY A 239 19.40 16.88 24.13
C GLY A 239 18.67 17.75 23.14
#